data_AF-A0A086ME09-F1
#
_entry.id   AF-A0A086ME09-F1
#
_cell.length_a   1.000
_cell.length_b   1.000
_cell.length_c   1.000
_cell.angle_alpha   90.00
_cell.angle_beta   90.00
_cell.angle_gamma   90.00
#
_symmetry.space_group_name_H-M   'P 1'
#
loop_
_entity.id
_entity.type
_entity.pdbx_description
1 polymer ?
#
loop_
_entity_poly.entity_id
_entity_poly.type
_entity_poly.pdbx_seq_one_letter_code
_entity_poly.pdbx_strand_id
1 'polypeptide(L)'
;MKICGRCHRSATRLIRKHLCFSCFNREREVIKGRNAKGTKPLKLTALDARSVTFQRVDRTVHTRSIDRTLGTTEVIKAVLHGEKQHVQFCFCGEIPVTDRADLGLHELDPVE
;
A
#
# COMPACT_ATOMS: atom_id res chain seq x y z
N MET A 1 3.55 10.48 -14.42
CA MET A 1 4.47 9.41 -14.01
C MET A 1 3.90 8.72 -12.76
N LYS A 2 3.98 7.39 -12.63
CA LYS A 2 3.43 6.66 -11.46
C LYS A 2 4.52 5.96 -10.67
N ILE A 3 4.35 5.80 -9.36
CA ILE A 3 5.33 5.13 -8.47
C ILE A 3 4.93 3.66 -8.27
N CYS A 4 5.83 2.72 -8.53
CA CYS A 4 5.60 1.30 -8.25
C CYS A 4 5.37 1.08 -6.75
N GLY A 5 4.30 0.36 -6.39
CA GLY A 5 3.98 -0.03 -5.02
C GLY A 5 5.04 -0.93 -4.38
N ARG A 6 5.75 -1.74 -5.18
CA ARG A 6 6.72 -2.73 -4.69
C ARG A 6 8.17 -2.23 -4.66
N CYS A 7 8.67 -1.66 -5.76
CA CYS A 7 10.07 -1.20 -5.84
C CYS A 7 10.25 0.31 -5.69
N HIS A 8 9.15 1.07 -5.57
CA HIS A 8 9.14 2.51 -5.39
C HIS A 8 9.79 3.34 -6.52
N ARG A 9 10.21 2.70 -7.61
CA ARG A 9 10.69 3.39 -8.81
C ARG A 9 9.52 3.96 -9.60
N SER A 10 9.80 5.04 -10.32
CA SER A 10 8.90 5.59 -11.31
C SER A 10 8.67 4.61 -12.46
N ALA A 11 7.46 4.64 -13.01
CA ALA A 11 7.04 3.88 -14.16
C ALA A 11 6.07 4.69 -15.01
N THR A 12 6.08 4.44 -16.32
CA THR A 12 5.13 5.03 -17.27
C THR A 12 3.71 4.51 -17.03
N ARG A 13 3.57 3.24 -16.65
CA ARG A 13 2.31 2.60 -16.26
C ARG A 13 2.48 1.61 -15.12
N LEU A 14 1.36 1.30 -14.46
CA LEU A 14 1.27 0.26 -13.43
C LEU A 14 0.36 -0.88 -13.89
N ILE A 15 0.84 -2.11 -13.77
CA ILE A 15 0.08 -3.36 -13.93
C ILE A 15 -0.70 -3.61 -12.65
N ARG A 16 -1.96 -4.03 -12.79
CA ARG A 16 -2.91 -4.21 -11.66
C ARG A 16 -2.98 -2.98 -10.74
N LYS A 17 -2.75 -1.79 -11.30
CA LYS A 17 -2.74 -0.49 -10.61
C LYS A 17 -1.67 -0.30 -9.53
N HIS A 18 -0.70 -1.22 -9.33
CA HIS A 18 0.32 -1.08 -8.29
C HIS A 18 1.73 -1.57 -8.64
N LEU A 19 1.93 -2.38 -9.69
CA LEU A 19 3.27 -2.90 -10.05
C LEU A 19 3.83 -2.26 -11.31
N CYS A 20 5.12 -1.96 -11.36
CA CYS A 20 5.79 -1.73 -12.64
C CYS A 20 5.98 -3.06 -13.39
N PHE A 21 6.33 -2.97 -14.69
CA PHE A 21 6.56 -4.15 -15.53
C PHE A 21 7.64 -5.10 -14.96
N SER A 22 8.72 -4.55 -14.41
CA SER A 22 9.80 -5.34 -13.81
C SER A 22 9.33 -6.13 -12.58
N CYS A 23 8.62 -5.49 -11.66
CA CYS A 23 8.09 -6.17 -10.46
C CYS A 23 7.03 -7.22 -10.81
N PHE A 24 6.17 -6.92 -11.78
CA PHE A 24 5.20 -7.89 -12.28
C PHE A 24 5.88 -9.13 -12.89
N ASN A 25 6.96 -8.95 -13.67
CA ASN A 25 7.71 -10.08 -14.21
C ASN A 25 8.36 -10.90 -13.10
N ARG A 26 9.00 -10.26 -12.12
CA ARG A 26 9.61 -10.98 -10.99
C ARG A 26 8.58 -11.76 -10.19
N GLU A 27 7.38 -11.22 -9.98
CA GLU A 27 6.27 -11.98 -9.37
C GLU A 27 5.97 -13.25 -10.16
N ARG A 28 5.88 -13.15 -11.49
CA ARG A 28 5.65 -14.32 -12.34
C ARG A 28 6.81 -15.30 -12.32
N GLU A 29 8.05 -14.84 -12.21
CA GLU A 29 9.21 -15.72 -12.06
C GLU A 29 9.12 -16.55 -10.77
N VAL A 30 8.73 -15.91 -9.66
CA VAL A 30 8.47 -16.60 -8.37
C VAL A 30 7.36 -17.64 -8.54
N ILE A 31 6.21 -17.25 -9.11
CA ILE A 31 5.08 -18.17 -9.33
C ILE A 31 5.47 -19.36 -10.22
N LYS A 32 6.28 -19.11 -11.26
CA LYS A 32 6.75 -20.15 -12.18
C LYS A 32 7.90 -20.98 -11.61
N GLY A 33 8.51 -20.57 -10.50
CA GLY A 33 9.72 -21.17 -9.93
C GLY A 33 11.00 -20.97 -10.76
N ARG A 34 10.94 -20.20 -11.85
CA ARG A 34 12.07 -19.98 -12.78
C ARG A 34 12.08 -18.56 -13.34
N ASN A 35 13.28 -18.00 -13.44
CA ASN A 35 13.52 -16.72 -14.10
C ASN A 35 13.62 -16.87 -15.63
N ALA A 36 13.86 -15.76 -16.33
CA ALA A 36 14.03 -15.75 -17.79
C ALA A 36 15.19 -16.62 -18.31
N LYS A 37 16.16 -16.98 -17.46
CA LYS A 37 17.30 -17.87 -17.76
C LYS A 37 17.06 -19.32 -17.35
N GLY A 38 15.87 -19.66 -16.84
CA GLY A 38 15.54 -21.00 -16.36
C GLY A 38 16.07 -21.33 -14.97
N THR A 39 16.67 -20.38 -14.24
CA THR A 39 17.20 -20.63 -12.89
C THR A 39 16.24 -20.15 -11.79
N LYS A 40 16.43 -20.63 -10.56
CA LYS A 40 15.59 -20.26 -9.42
C LYS A 40 15.59 -18.73 -9.22
N PRO A 41 14.44 -18.08 -9.07
CA PRO A 41 14.38 -16.64 -8.79
C PRO A 41 14.93 -16.34 -7.39
N LEU A 42 15.89 -15.41 -7.31
CA LEU A 42 16.54 -15.02 -6.05
C LEU A 42 16.16 -13.61 -5.55
N LYS A 43 15.57 -12.78 -6.43
CA LYS A 43 15.42 -11.33 -6.18
C LYS A 43 14.12 -10.94 -5.47
N LEU A 44 13.19 -11.87 -5.28
CA LEU A 44 11.99 -11.67 -4.48
C LEU A 44 11.95 -12.79 -3.47
N THR A 45 11.84 -12.42 -2.19
CA THR A 45 11.47 -13.33 -1.10
C THR A 45 9.95 -13.37 -0.98
N ALA A 46 9.44 -14.33 -0.19
CA ALA A 46 8.04 -14.73 -0.06
C ALA A 46 6.98 -13.66 -0.38
N LEU A 47 5.98 -14.07 -1.17
CA LEU A 47 4.84 -13.24 -1.54
C LEU A 47 3.64 -13.68 -0.72
N ASP A 48 3.14 -12.80 0.13
CA ASP A 48 2.00 -13.13 1.01
C ASP A 48 0.78 -12.29 0.66
N ALA A 49 -0.39 -12.84 1.01
CA ALA A 49 -1.63 -12.13 0.99
C ALA A 49 -1.65 -11.09 2.11
N ARG A 50 -1.93 -9.84 1.77
CA ARG A 50 -2.06 -8.75 2.73
C ARG A 50 -3.30 -7.92 2.43
N SER A 51 -3.94 -7.42 3.47
CA SER A 51 -5.07 -6.51 3.38
C SER A 51 -4.83 -5.24 4.18
N VAL A 52 -5.43 -4.14 3.71
CA VAL A 52 -5.46 -2.86 4.41
C VAL A 52 -6.89 -2.35 4.39
N THR A 53 -7.40 -2.00 5.56
CA THR A 53 -8.68 -1.33 5.73
C THR A 53 -8.45 0.18 5.71
N PHE A 54 -9.32 0.91 5.01
CA PHE A 54 -9.26 2.36 4.88
C PHE A 54 -10.66 2.94 4.83
N GLN A 55 -10.78 4.19 5.26
CA GLN A 55 -12.02 4.95 5.23
C GLN A 55 -11.94 6.01 4.12
N ARG A 56 -13.05 6.20 3.40
CA ARG A 56 -13.20 7.30 2.42
C ARG A 56 -13.82 8.54 3.07
N VAL A 57 -13.80 9.66 2.36
CA VAL A 57 -14.37 10.94 2.83
C VAL A 57 -15.86 10.86 3.21
N ASP A 58 -16.62 9.97 2.58
CA ASP A 58 -18.04 9.70 2.87
C ASP A 58 -18.25 8.81 4.11
N ARG A 59 -17.19 8.53 4.86
CA ARG A 59 -17.16 7.65 6.04
C ARG A 59 -17.44 6.17 5.76
N THR A 60 -17.49 5.76 4.49
CA THR A 60 -17.56 4.33 4.15
C THR A 60 -16.21 3.66 4.38
N VAL A 61 -16.24 2.45 4.96
CA VAL A 61 -15.06 1.64 5.24
C VAL A 61 -14.89 0.60 4.15
N HIS A 62 -13.68 0.51 3.60
CA HIS A 62 -13.31 -0.40 2.52
C HIS A 62 -12.08 -1.19 2.91
N THR A 63 -11.99 -2.42 2.40
CA THR A 63 -10.79 -3.26 2.57
C THR A 63 -10.20 -3.56 1.21
N ARG A 64 -8.90 -3.27 1.06
CA ARG A 64 -8.13 -3.66 -0.11
C ARG A 64 -7.26 -4.86 0.24
N SER A 65 -7.46 -5.96 -0.49
CA SER A 65 -6.64 -7.18 -0.37
C SER A 65 -5.84 -7.43 -1.64
N ILE A 66 -4.58 -7.87 -1.47
CA ILE A 66 -3.70 -8.28 -2.57
C ILE A 66 -2.99 -9.58 -2.15
N ASP A 67 -3.18 -10.64 -2.95
CA ASP A 67 -2.71 -12.00 -2.62
C ASP A 67 -1.19 -12.17 -2.61
N ARG A 68 -0.48 -11.30 -3.32
CA ARG A 68 0.96 -11.43 -3.56
C ARG A 68 1.61 -10.08 -3.37
N THR A 69 2.17 -9.88 -2.18
CA THR A 69 2.83 -8.63 -1.80
C THR A 69 4.13 -8.92 -1.08
N LEU A 70 5.08 -7.98 -1.12
CA LEU A 70 6.26 -8.02 -0.24
C LEU A 70 6.00 -7.39 1.14
N GLY A 71 4.97 -6.56 1.26
CA GLY A 71 4.69 -5.84 2.50
C GLY A 71 3.47 -4.93 2.39
N THR A 72 3.01 -4.42 3.53
CA THR A 72 1.79 -3.61 3.65
C THR A 72 1.86 -2.31 2.84
N THR A 73 3.05 -1.69 2.73
CA THR A 73 3.28 -0.48 1.92
C THR A 73 2.85 -0.65 0.47
N GLU A 74 2.97 -1.86 -0.07
CA GLU A 74 2.53 -2.16 -1.43
C GLU A 74 1.00 -2.05 -1.57
N VAL A 75 0.25 -2.53 -0.58
CA VAL A 75 -1.21 -2.45 -0.52
C VAL A 75 -1.66 -1.00 -0.33
N ILE A 76 -1.01 -0.25 0.57
CA ILE A 76 -1.28 1.18 0.80
C ILE A 76 -1.13 1.96 -0.50
N LYS A 77 -0.01 1.76 -1.21
CA LYS A 77 0.22 2.42 -2.50
C LYS A 77 -0.81 2.00 -3.55
N ALA A 78 -1.24 0.74 -3.55
CA ALA A 78 -2.31 0.29 -4.45
C ALA A 78 -3.65 1.01 -4.19
N VAL A 79 -3.97 1.28 -2.92
CA VAL A 79 -5.14 2.10 -2.54
C VAL A 79 -4.95 3.53 -3.06
N LEU A 80 -3.82 4.17 -2.74
CA LEU A 80 -3.53 5.55 -3.18
C LEU A 80 -3.54 5.73 -4.70
N HIS A 81 -3.14 4.71 -5.46
CA HIS A 81 -3.20 4.74 -6.93
C HIS A 81 -4.60 4.50 -7.51
N GLY A 82 -5.46 3.80 -6.76
CA GLY A 82 -6.76 3.34 -7.24
C GLY A 82 -7.91 4.25 -6.85
N GLU A 83 -7.82 4.88 -5.69
CA GLU A 83 -8.86 5.71 -5.10
C GLU A 83 -8.77 7.15 -5.61
N LYS A 84 -9.93 7.71 -5.97
CA LYS A 84 -10.05 9.10 -6.44
C LYS A 84 -10.41 10.06 -5.30
N GLN A 85 -10.94 9.54 -4.21
CA GLN A 85 -11.31 10.30 -3.02
C GLN A 85 -10.17 10.29 -2.01
N HIS A 86 -10.21 11.25 -1.09
CA HIS A 86 -9.35 11.21 0.09
C HIS A 86 -9.60 9.91 0.87
N VAL A 87 -8.51 9.28 1.29
CA VAL A 87 -8.53 8.05 2.07
C VAL A 87 -7.79 8.26 3.39
N GLN A 88 -8.32 7.68 4.46
CA GLN A 88 -7.68 7.59 5.76
C GLN A 88 -7.36 6.13 6.04
N PHE A 89 -6.10 5.84 6.36
CA PHE A 89 -5.67 4.51 6.77
C PHE A 89 -5.75 4.40 8.28
N CYS A 90 -6.36 3.33 8.77
CA CYS A 90 -6.39 3.00 10.18
C CYS A 90 -5.57 1.72 10.37
N PHE A 91 -4.65 1.74 11.33
CA PHE A 91 -3.88 0.56 11.69
C PHE A 91 -4.40 0.04 13.03
N CYS A 92 -4.66 -1.27 13.12
CA CYS A 92 -4.94 -1.89 14.41
C CYS A 92 -3.64 -1.91 15.22
N GLY A 93 -3.53 -0.98 16.15
CA GLY A 93 -2.56 -0.94 17.23
C GLY A 93 -3.18 -0.19 18.40
N GLU A 94 -2.77 -0.49 19.62
CA GLU A 94 -3.02 0.42 20.73
C GLU A 94 -2.23 1.69 20.43
N ILE A 95 -2.93 2.77 20.11
CA ILE A 95 -2.35 4.10 20.24
C ILE A 95 -2.42 4.36 21.75
N PRO A 96 -1.31 4.35 22.51
CA PRO A 96 -1.36 4.89 23.85
C PRO A 96 -1.88 6.31 23.70
N VAL A 97 -3.04 6.59 24.29
CA VAL A 97 -3.58 7.94 24.33
C VAL A 97 -2.62 8.71 25.23
N THR A 98 -1.58 9.30 24.64
CA THR A 98 -0.91 10.42 25.30
C THR A 98 -1.95 11.53 25.40
N ASP A 99 -2.02 12.11 26.59
CA ASP A 99 -2.99 13.11 27.01
C ASP A 99 -3.25 14.16 25.91
N ARG A 100 -4.48 14.70 25.84
CA ARG A 100 -4.91 15.67 24.81
C ARG A 100 -4.00 16.90 24.73
N ALA A 101 -3.20 17.15 25.77
CA ALA A 101 -2.18 18.19 25.83
C ALA A 101 -1.04 18.04 24.79
N ASP A 102 -0.70 16.82 24.37
CA ASP A 102 0.50 16.57 23.55
C ASP A 102 0.27 16.76 22.04
N LEU A 103 -0.99 16.91 21.60
CA LEU A 103 -1.32 17.03 20.18
C LEU A 103 -1.22 18.47 19.62
N GLY A 104 -0.89 19.47 20.44
CA GLY A 104 -0.65 20.85 19.98
C GLY A 104 -1.83 21.49 19.23
N LEU A 105 -3.02 20.89 19.30
CA LEU A 105 -4.24 21.43 18.74
C LEU A 105 -4.83 22.38 19.79
N HIS A 106 -4.37 23.63 19.75
CA HIS A 106 -5.06 24.71 20.45
C HIS A 106 -6.50 24.76 19.93
N GLU A 107 -7.47 24.65 20.84
CA GLU A 107 -8.86 24.97 20.55
C GLU A 107 -8.89 26.37 19.94
N LEU A 108 -9.47 26.49 18.75
CA LEU A 108 -9.81 27.80 18.22
C LEU A 108 -10.91 28.33 19.14
N ASP A 109 -10.59 29.34 19.94
CA ASP A 109 -11.56 30.03 20.77
C ASP A 109 -12.75 30.46 19.90
N PRO A 110 -14.00 30.27 20.36
CA PRO A 110 -15.15 30.78 19.65
C PRO A 110 -15.07 32.31 19.59
N VAL A 111 -15.13 32.83 18.37
CA VAL A 111 -15.40 34.25 18.13
C VAL A 111 -16.88 34.48 18.41
N GLU A 112 -17.18 34.95 19.62
CA GLU A 112 -18.11 36.07 19.97
C GLU A 112 -18.32 36.18 21.49
#